data_AF-A0A8S3F0C1-F1
#
_entry.id   AF-A0A8S3F0C1-F1
#
_cell.length_a   1.000
_cell.length_b   1.000
_cell.length_c   1.000
_cell.angle_alpha   90.00
_cell.angle_beta   90.00
_cell.angle_gamma   90.00
#
_symmetry.space_group_name_H-M   'P 1'
#
loop_
_entity.id
_entity.type
_entity.pdbx_description
1 polymer ?
#
loop_
_entity_poly.entity_id
_entity_poly.type
_entity_poly.pdbx_seq_one_letter_code
_entity_poly.pdbx_strand_id
1 'polypeptide(L)'
;MGLSLEEAAKHNPLQNDDLSVPRFLVDCINIIEQAHPQDSVYRQEPVKIKQPADLENALKQPLTPAFAVSLLKRFLKELPEQLIPTELSSAIFKIINDPGHDANRFSEIRNLLQKFPKSNRDTIRLLFLHLHDVIHQSHAMSPTPTSSKSGESSFIFGSIAALIKSKDRTVKYLIQHATDLFDRPQSSRGSLNKNVSRSSLHSETI
;
A
#
# COMPACT_ATOMS: atom_id res chain seq x y z
N MET A 1 0.67 6.31 -17.05
CA MET A 1 1.02 6.82 -15.71
C MET A 1 1.19 8.34 -15.79
N GLY A 2 1.02 9.06 -14.69
CA GLY A 2 0.82 10.52 -14.68
C GLY A 2 -0.65 10.97 -14.57
N LEU A 3 -1.59 10.01 -14.45
CA LEU A 3 -2.99 10.30 -14.17
C LEU A 3 -3.18 10.60 -12.68
N SER A 4 -4.13 11.47 -12.37
CA SER A 4 -4.62 11.63 -10.99
C SER A 4 -5.20 10.32 -10.47
N LEU A 5 -5.29 10.17 -9.14
CA LEU A 5 -5.91 8.98 -8.52
C LEU A 5 -7.36 8.81 -8.94
N GLU A 6 -8.07 9.91 -9.17
CA GLU A 6 -9.45 9.89 -9.63
C GLU A 6 -9.56 9.35 -11.06
N GLU A 7 -8.73 9.84 -11.98
CA GLU A 7 -8.69 9.35 -13.37
C GLU A 7 -8.25 7.89 -13.42
N ALA A 8 -7.22 7.52 -12.66
CA ALA A 8 -6.75 6.14 -12.60
C ALA A 8 -7.84 5.18 -12.07
N ALA A 9 -8.64 5.62 -11.08
CA ALA A 9 -9.77 4.85 -10.57
C ALA A 9 -10.88 4.73 -11.62
N LYS A 10 -11.14 5.76 -12.42
CA LYS A 10 -12.14 5.72 -13.51
C LYS A 10 -11.71 4.81 -14.67
N HIS A 11 -10.44 4.81 -15.04
CA HIS A 11 -9.90 3.98 -16.13
C HIS A 11 -9.72 2.52 -15.74
N ASN A 12 -9.56 2.23 -14.45
CA ASN A 12 -9.39 0.88 -13.95
C ASN A 12 -10.21 0.68 -12.66
N PRO A 13 -11.56 0.71 -12.74
CA PRO A 13 -12.41 0.73 -11.57
C PRO A 13 -12.45 -0.63 -10.87
N LEU A 14 -12.64 -0.59 -9.55
CA LEU A 14 -13.10 -1.75 -8.82
C LEU A 14 -14.55 -2.06 -9.21
N GLN A 15 -14.89 -3.35 -9.24
CA GLN A 15 -16.25 -3.80 -9.54
C GLN A 15 -17.23 -3.58 -8.37
N ASN A 16 -16.73 -3.26 -7.17
CA ASN A 16 -17.53 -3.03 -5.97
C ASN A 16 -17.41 -1.55 -5.52
N ASP A 17 -18.54 -0.92 -5.21
CA ASP A 17 -18.67 0.53 -4.94
C ASP A 17 -18.03 1.03 -3.62
N ASP A 18 -17.55 0.11 -2.78
CA ASP A 18 -17.03 0.42 -1.44
C ASP A 18 -15.69 1.18 -1.47
N LEU A 19 -14.93 1.10 -2.57
CA LEU A 19 -13.62 1.73 -2.69
C LEU A 19 -13.44 2.39 -4.05
N SER A 20 -13.02 3.65 -4.02
CA SER A 20 -12.69 4.44 -5.22
C SER A 20 -11.19 4.37 -5.53
N VAL A 21 -10.63 3.16 -5.66
CA VAL A 21 -9.20 2.97 -5.97
C VAL A 21 -9.02 2.24 -7.30
N PRO A 22 -7.91 2.48 -8.02
CA PRO A 22 -7.55 1.68 -9.18
C PRO A 22 -7.43 0.19 -8.83
N ARG A 23 -8.10 -0.68 -9.59
CA ARG A 23 -8.11 -2.14 -9.38
C ARG A 23 -6.72 -2.75 -9.28
N PHE A 24 -5.78 -2.31 -10.12
CA PHE A 24 -4.42 -2.84 -10.10
C PHE A 24 -3.70 -2.63 -8.75
N LEU A 25 -4.06 -1.59 -7.97
CA LEU A 25 -3.48 -1.38 -6.64
C LEU A 25 -3.94 -2.47 -5.67
N VAL A 26 -5.21 -2.84 -5.73
CA VAL A 26 -5.76 -3.95 -4.94
C VAL A 26 -5.11 -5.26 -5.34
N ASP A 27 -4.97 -5.52 -6.64
CA ASP A 27 -4.33 -6.75 -7.12
C ASP A 27 -2.86 -6.83 -6.67
N CYS A 28 -2.11 -5.71 -6.75
CA CYS A 28 -0.73 -5.66 -6.25
C CYS A 28 -0.66 -5.96 -4.74
N ILE A 29 -1.50 -5.30 -3.94
CA ILE A 29 -1.53 -5.48 -2.48
C ILE A 29 -1.89 -6.93 -2.13
N ASN A 30 -2.92 -7.49 -2.75
CA ASN A 30 -3.33 -8.88 -2.51
C ASN A 30 -2.19 -9.87 -2.80
N ILE A 31 -1.45 -9.67 -3.89
CA ILE A 31 -0.33 -10.55 -4.26
C ILE A 31 0.81 -10.45 -3.24
N ILE A 32 1.09 -9.24 -2.75
CA ILE A 32 2.12 -9.02 -1.72
C ILE A 32 1.70 -9.69 -0.40
N GLU A 33 0.43 -9.57 -0.02
CA GLU A 33 -0.10 -10.19 1.20
C GLU A 33 -0.13 -11.72 1.11
N GLN A 34 -0.52 -12.29 -0.03
CA GLN A 34 -0.57 -13.74 -0.24
C GLN A 34 0.82 -14.40 -0.25
N ALA A 35 1.86 -13.68 -0.68
CA ALA A 35 3.21 -14.20 -0.73
C ALA A 35 3.92 -14.28 0.64
N HIS A 36 3.20 -13.98 1.73
CA HIS A 36 3.71 -13.67 3.06
C HIS A 36 4.65 -12.47 3.00
N PRO A 37 4.23 -11.28 3.45
CA PRO A 37 5.01 -10.07 3.33
C PRO A 37 6.29 -10.19 4.15
N GLN A 38 7.39 -10.56 3.49
CA GLN A 38 8.71 -10.37 4.01
C GLN A 38 9.08 -8.92 3.79
N ASP A 39 9.50 -8.21 4.84
CA ASP A 39 10.02 -6.84 4.79
C ASP A 39 11.00 -6.61 3.63
N SER A 40 11.72 -7.67 3.22
CA SER A 40 12.68 -7.67 2.12
C SER A 40 12.10 -7.20 0.78
N VAL A 41 10.83 -7.47 0.47
CA VAL A 41 10.25 -7.09 -0.83
C VAL A 41 10.14 -5.56 -0.96
N TYR A 42 9.85 -4.87 0.16
CA TYR A 42 9.86 -3.40 0.20
C TYR A 42 11.27 -2.80 0.25
N ARG A 43 12.30 -3.59 0.61
CA ARG A 43 13.71 -3.16 0.59
C ARG A 43 14.35 -3.22 -0.80
N GLN A 44 13.80 -4.03 -1.70
CA GLN A 44 14.34 -4.18 -3.06
C GLN A 44 14.15 -2.90 -3.89
N GLU A 45 15.20 -2.55 -4.63
CA GLU A 45 15.13 -1.52 -5.67
C GLU A 45 14.01 -1.88 -6.66
N PRO A 46 13.25 -0.90 -7.15
CA PRO A 46 12.20 -1.16 -8.12
C PRO A 46 12.79 -1.87 -9.35
N VAL A 47 12.13 -2.94 -9.80
CA VAL A 47 12.44 -3.55 -11.10
C VAL A 47 12.39 -2.43 -12.16
N LYS A 48 13.47 -2.27 -12.91
CA LYS A 48 13.61 -1.21 -13.92
C LYS A 48 12.64 -1.46 -15.08
N ILE A 49 11.43 -0.92 -15.00
CA ILE A 49 10.47 -0.92 -16.10
C ILE A 49 10.77 0.31 -16.97
N LYS A 50 11.39 0.08 -18.14
CA LYS A 50 11.95 1.14 -18.97
C LYS A 50 10.89 1.92 -19.74
N GLN A 51 9.76 1.30 -20.11
CA GLN A 51 8.72 1.95 -20.92
C GLN A 51 7.30 1.72 -20.41
N PRO A 52 6.33 2.59 -20.75
CA PRO A 52 4.90 2.38 -20.42
C PRO A 52 4.29 1.14 -21.08
N ALA A 53 4.71 0.82 -22.31
CA ALA A 53 4.31 -0.41 -22.99
C ALA A 53 4.79 -1.66 -22.24
N ASP A 54 5.95 -1.58 -21.58
CA ASP A 54 6.46 -2.66 -20.72
C ASP A 54 5.58 -2.84 -19.48
N LEU A 55 4.97 -1.76 -18.98
CA LEU A 55 4.03 -1.83 -17.86
C LEU A 55 2.72 -2.51 -18.27
N GLU A 56 2.09 -2.08 -19.37
CA GLU A 56 0.86 -2.71 -19.86
C GLU A 56 1.06 -4.18 -20.21
N ASN A 57 2.22 -4.53 -20.78
CA ASN A 57 2.55 -5.92 -21.07
C ASN A 57 2.90 -6.71 -19.81
N ALA A 58 3.51 -6.10 -18.81
CA ALA A 58 3.82 -6.78 -17.57
C ALA A 58 2.59 -6.94 -16.65
N LEU A 59 1.58 -6.07 -16.77
CA LEU A 59 0.25 -6.28 -16.17
C LEU A 59 -0.51 -7.47 -16.80
N LYS A 60 -0.12 -7.93 -17.99
CA LYS A 60 -0.68 -9.13 -18.65
C LYS A 60 0.03 -10.43 -18.23
N GLN A 61 1.18 -10.34 -17.56
CA GLN A 61 1.90 -11.50 -17.04
C GLN A 61 1.49 -11.79 -15.59
N PRO A 62 1.71 -13.01 -15.07
CA PRO A 62 1.51 -13.30 -13.66
C PRO A 62 2.35 -12.33 -12.80
N LEU A 63 1.66 -11.47 -12.06
CA LEU A 63 2.28 -10.50 -11.15
C LEU A 63 3.04 -11.25 -10.05
N THR A 64 4.36 -11.13 -10.04
CA THR A 64 5.18 -11.60 -8.90
C THR A 64 5.17 -10.56 -7.77
N PRO A 65 5.42 -10.94 -6.50
CA PRO A 65 5.41 -9.99 -5.39
C PRO A 65 6.42 -8.84 -5.55
N ALA A 66 7.64 -9.14 -6.03
CA ALA A 66 8.66 -8.12 -6.29
C ALA A 66 8.24 -7.16 -7.42
N PHE A 67 7.55 -7.68 -8.43
CA PHE A 67 7.02 -6.86 -9.51
C PHE A 67 5.85 -5.99 -9.00
N ALA A 68 4.92 -6.54 -8.22
CA ALA A 68 3.82 -5.81 -7.60
C ALA A 68 4.30 -4.65 -6.71
N VAL A 69 5.32 -4.86 -5.87
CA VAL A 69 5.93 -3.78 -5.08
C VAL A 69 6.58 -2.73 -5.97
N SER A 70 7.27 -3.14 -7.03
CA SER A 70 7.88 -2.21 -7.98
C SER A 70 6.85 -1.34 -8.68
N LEU A 71 5.70 -1.92 -9.05
CA LEU A 71 4.56 -1.20 -9.62
C LEU A 71 3.94 -0.21 -8.65
N LEU A 72 3.69 -0.66 -7.41
CA LEU A 72 3.16 0.19 -6.35
C LEU A 72 4.06 1.39 -6.12
N LYS A 73 5.38 1.15 -6.01
CA LYS A 73 6.39 2.20 -5.86
C LYS A 73 6.37 3.18 -7.04
N ARG A 74 6.42 2.65 -8.26
CA ARG A 74 6.43 3.48 -9.47
C ARG A 74 5.18 4.34 -9.59
N PHE A 75 4.01 3.76 -9.34
CA PHE A 75 2.75 4.48 -9.38
C PHE A 75 2.72 5.65 -8.40
N LEU A 76 3.07 5.40 -7.13
CA LEU A 76 3.10 6.45 -6.09
C LEU A 76 4.07 7.58 -6.43
N LYS A 77 5.21 7.26 -7.07
CA LYS A 77 6.20 8.24 -7.52
C LYS A 77 5.73 9.09 -8.71
N GLU A 78 4.94 8.50 -9.60
CA GLU A 78 4.49 9.12 -10.86
C GLU A 78 3.10 9.78 -10.75
N LEU A 79 2.52 9.86 -9.56
CA LEU A 79 1.29 10.64 -9.35
C LEU A 79 1.57 12.14 -9.67
N PRO A 80 0.65 12.82 -10.36
CA PRO A 80 0.80 14.24 -10.68
C PRO A 80 0.80 15.11 -9.42
N GLU A 81 0.03 14.69 -8.40
CA GLU A 81 0.05 15.24 -7.05
C GLU A 81 0.52 14.18 -6.05
N GLN A 82 1.20 14.60 -4.98
CA GLN A 82 1.62 13.67 -3.93
C GLN A 82 0.41 12.97 -3.31
N LEU A 83 0.53 11.67 -3.00
CA LEU A 83 -0.53 10.91 -2.34
C LEU A 83 -1.02 11.62 -1.07
N ILE A 84 -0.08 12.21 -0.31
CA ILE A 84 -0.37 13.12 0.80
C ILE A 84 0.20 14.51 0.43
N PRO A 85 -0.64 15.45 -0.03
CA PRO A 85 -0.29 16.85 -0.24
C PRO A 85 0.44 17.47 0.95
N THR A 86 1.41 18.32 0.65
CA THR A 86 2.29 18.98 1.64
C THR A 86 1.51 19.71 2.74
N GLU A 87 0.42 20.38 2.37
CA GLU A 87 -0.44 21.11 3.31
C GLU A 87 -1.09 20.16 4.33
N LEU A 88 -1.61 19.03 3.87
CA LEU A 88 -2.16 18.00 4.76
C LEU A 88 -1.06 17.40 5.64
N SER A 89 0.08 17.03 5.04
CA SER A 89 1.22 16.49 5.78
C SER A 89 1.65 17.44 6.90
N SER A 90 1.64 18.75 6.63
CA SER A 90 1.96 19.80 7.59
C SER A 90 0.89 19.96 8.68
N ALA A 91 -0.39 19.89 8.33
CA ALA A 91 -1.49 19.96 9.30
C ALA A 91 -1.48 18.76 10.26
N ILE A 92 -1.34 17.54 9.73
CA ILE A 92 -1.21 16.32 10.54
C ILE A 92 0.04 16.38 11.42
N PHE A 93 1.17 16.86 10.88
CA PHE A 93 2.39 17.04 11.66
C PHE A 93 2.18 17.98 12.85
N LYS A 94 1.45 19.09 12.70
CA LYS A 94 1.14 20.00 13.81
C LYS A 94 0.35 19.28 14.91
N ILE A 95 -0.71 18.56 14.54
CA ILE A 95 -1.56 17.80 15.48
C ILE A 95 -0.76 16.71 16.23
N ILE A 96 0.19 16.05 15.57
CA ILE A 96 1.04 15.02 16.20
C ILE A 96 2.02 15.62 17.21
N ASN A 97 2.48 16.85 17.00
CA ASN A 97 3.52 17.47 17.82
C ASN A 97 2.98 18.40 18.91
N ASP A 98 1.68 18.70 18.89
CA ASP A 98 1.04 19.53 19.90
C ASP A 98 0.40 18.65 21.00
N PRO A 99 0.89 18.74 22.25
CA PRO A 99 0.31 18.01 23.39
C PRO A 99 -1.16 18.37 23.67
N GLY A 100 -1.60 19.58 23.30
CA GLY A 100 -2.98 20.03 23.49
C GLY A 100 -4.01 19.20 22.71
N HIS A 101 -3.57 18.44 21.72
CA HIS A 101 -4.42 17.61 20.87
C HIS A 101 -4.47 16.12 21.29
N ASP A 102 -3.77 15.70 22.35
CA ASP A 102 -3.65 14.27 22.73
C ASP A 102 -5.00 13.55 22.87
N ALA A 103 -5.99 14.18 23.52
CA ALA A 103 -7.30 13.58 23.77
C ALA A 103 -8.15 13.39 22.49
N ASN A 104 -7.98 14.26 21.49
CA ASN A 104 -8.81 14.30 20.29
C ASN A 104 -8.05 13.99 18.99
N ARG A 105 -6.75 13.65 19.08
CA ARG A 105 -5.81 13.52 17.95
C ARG A 105 -6.38 12.68 16.80
N PHE A 106 -6.89 11.48 17.10
CA PHE A 106 -7.44 10.60 16.07
C PHE A 106 -8.65 11.21 15.37
N SER A 107 -9.55 11.85 16.14
CA SER A 107 -10.74 12.49 15.58
C SER A 107 -10.38 13.63 14.63
N GLU A 108 -9.38 14.44 15.00
CA GLU A 108 -8.94 15.57 14.19
C GLU A 108 -8.22 15.12 12.92
N ILE A 109 -7.35 14.11 13.02
CA ILE A 109 -6.68 13.54 11.85
C ILE A 109 -7.72 12.91 10.91
N ARG A 110 -8.71 12.17 11.43
CA ARG A 110 -9.82 11.64 10.61
C ARG A 110 -10.58 12.78 9.93
N ASN A 111 -10.91 13.87 10.63
CA ASN A 111 -11.58 15.03 10.05
C ASN A 111 -10.76 15.70 8.94
N LEU A 112 -9.44 15.77 9.09
CA LEU A 112 -8.56 16.24 8.02
C LEU A 112 -8.56 15.31 6.81
N LEU A 113 -8.48 14.00 7.05
CA LEU A 113 -8.52 13.00 5.98
C LEU A 113 -9.86 13.05 5.22
N GLN A 114 -10.99 13.32 5.88
CA GLN A 114 -12.29 13.44 5.21
C GLN A 114 -12.37 14.57 4.18
N LYS A 115 -11.48 15.59 4.25
CA LYS A 115 -11.44 16.69 3.28
C LYS A 115 -10.89 16.27 1.91
N PHE A 116 -10.34 15.06 1.80
CA PHE A 116 -9.73 14.58 0.57
C PHE A 116 -10.76 14.03 -0.43
N PRO A 117 -10.47 14.11 -1.73
CA PRO A 117 -11.21 13.37 -2.75
C PRO A 117 -11.32 11.90 -2.37
N LYS A 118 -12.48 11.29 -2.64
CA LYS A 118 -12.77 9.90 -2.23
C LYS A 118 -11.65 8.95 -2.68
N SER A 119 -11.17 9.07 -3.91
CA SER A 119 -10.12 8.20 -4.43
C SER A 119 -8.79 8.32 -3.68
N ASN A 120 -8.42 9.52 -3.24
CA ASN A 120 -7.21 9.72 -2.46
C ASN A 120 -7.36 9.12 -1.06
N ARG A 121 -8.49 9.37 -0.39
CA ARG A 121 -8.76 8.80 0.94
C ARG A 121 -8.74 7.28 0.92
N ASP A 122 -9.42 6.68 -0.05
CA ASP A 122 -9.51 5.24 -0.17
C ASP A 122 -8.15 4.62 -0.52
N THR A 123 -7.35 5.30 -1.33
CA THR A 123 -5.97 4.87 -1.64
C THR A 123 -5.05 4.96 -0.42
N ILE A 124 -5.10 6.06 0.34
CA ILE A 124 -4.34 6.22 1.59
C ILE A 124 -4.77 5.13 2.59
N ARG A 125 -6.07 4.96 2.80
CA ARG A 125 -6.63 3.93 3.67
C ARG A 125 -6.10 2.54 3.32
N LEU A 126 -6.22 2.15 2.05
CA LEU A 126 -5.79 0.83 1.57
C LEU A 126 -4.28 0.62 1.78
N LEU A 127 -3.47 1.59 1.35
CA LEU A 127 -2.01 1.49 1.42
C LEU A 127 -1.49 1.47 2.86
N PHE A 128 -2.02 2.33 3.73
CA PHE A 128 -1.50 2.46 5.10
C PHE A 128 -1.90 1.28 5.98
N LEU A 129 -3.10 0.71 5.79
CA LEU A 129 -3.49 -0.55 6.43
C LEU A 129 -2.60 -1.72 5.98
N HIS A 130 -2.31 -1.80 4.67
CA HIS A 130 -1.40 -2.81 4.15
C HIS A 130 0.01 -2.68 4.75
N LEU A 131 0.58 -1.48 4.76
CA LEU A 131 1.91 -1.24 5.32
C LEU A 131 1.97 -1.48 6.83
N HIS A 132 0.90 -1.17 7.57
CA HIS A 132 0.78 -1.55 8.97
C HIS A 132 0.90 -3.08 9.13
N ASP A 133 0.17 -3.84 8.32
CA ASP A 133 0.19 -5.30 8.40
C ASP A 133 1.55 -5.90 8.03
N VAL A 134 2.21 -5.38 6.98
CA VAL A 134 3.58 -5.78 6.60
C VAL A 134 4.53 -5.59 7.78
N ILE A 135 4.51 -4.41 8.40
CA ILE A 135 5.38 -4.10 9.54
C ILE A 135 5.03 -5.02 10.71
N HIS A 136 3.76 -5.17 11.10
CA HIS A 136 3.43 -5.99 12.26
C HIS A 136 3.69 -7.50 12.05
N GLN A 137 3.53 -8.02 10.83
CA GLN A 137 3.83 -9.42 10.52
C GLN A 137 5.32 -9.70 10.52
N SER A 138 6.16 -8.75 10.10
CA SER A 138 7.61 -8.91 10.19
C SER A 138 8.12 -8.99 11.64
N HIS A 139 7.42 -8.32 12.57
CA HIS A 139 7.72 -8.41 14.00
C HIS A 139 7.29 -9.75 14.62
N ALA A 140 6.24 -10.40 14.09
CA ALA A 140 5.70 -11.64 14.63
C ALA A 140 6.49 -12.90 14.21
N MET A 141 7.21 -12.86 13.08
CA MET A 141 7.84 -14.05 12.48
C MET A 141 9.29 -14.31 12.93
N SER A 142 9.81 -13.59 13.94
CA SER A 142 11.15 -13.81 14.51
C SER A 142 11.08 -14.25 15.98
N PRO A 143 11.29 -15.54 16.30
CA PRO A 143 11.28 -16.03 17.68
C PRO A 143 12.54 -15.67 18.50
N THR A 144 13.44 -14.81 17.99
CA THR A 144 14.67 -14.42 18.71
C THR A 144 14.68 -12.95 19.14
N PRO A 145 14.99 -12.64 20.41
CA PRO A 145 15.11 -11.28 20.92
C PRO A 145 16.52 -10.76 20.66
N THR A 146 16.86 -10.44 19.41
CA THR A 146 18.11 -9.72 19.10
C THR A 146 17.81 -8.24 18.80
N SER A 147 18.69 -7.37 19.29
CA SER A 147 18.55 -5.91 19.46
C SER A 147 18.54 -5.08 18.18
N SER A 148 18.36 -5.67 16.99
CA SER A 148 18.41 -4.96 15.69
C SER A 148 17.05 -4.49 15.15
N LYS A 149 15.95 -4.77 15.87
CA LYS A 149 14.55 -4.60 15.42
C LYS A 149 14.12 -3.15 15.11
N SER A 150 14.81 -2.16 15.66
CA SER A 150 14.53 -0.72 15.46
C SER A 150 14.92 -0.22 14.05
N GLY A 151 16.02 -0.75 13.49
CA GLY A 151 16.53 -0.29 12.18
C GLY A 151 15.71 -0.77 10.99
N GLU A 152 15.03 -1.90 11.15
CA GLU A 152 14.33 -2.61 10.08
C GLU A 152 13.03 -1.93 9.67
N SER A 153 12.20 -1.56 10.65
CA SER A 153 11.01 -0.74 10.41
C SER A 153 11.37 0.67 9.93
N SER A 154 12.46 1.25 10.46
CA SER A 154 12.95 2.57 10.05
C SER A 154 13.29 2.65 8.56
N PHE A 155 13.76 1.56 7.94
CA PHE A 155 14.06 1.53 6.51
C PHE A 155 12.80 1.50 5.64
N ILE A 156 11.77 0.75 6.05
CA ILE A 156 10.46 0.75 5.36
C ILE A 156 9.82 2.13 5.48
N PHE A 157 9.83 2.73 6.68
CA PHE A 157 9.37 4.10 6.89
C PHE A 157 10.12 5.09 6.01
N GLY A 158 11.45 5.05 5.99
CA GLY A 158 12.25 5.94 5.15
C GLY A 158 12.00 5.74 3.66
N SER A 159 11.88 4.49 3.19
CA SER A 159 11.59 4.17 1.79
C SER A 159 10.21 4.64 1.36
N ILE A 160 9.18 4.40 2.18
CA ILE A 160 7.81 4.84 1.90
C ILE A 160 7.69 6.36 2.05
N ALA A 161 8.27 6.97 3.09
CA ALA A 161 8.23 8.42 3.28
C ALA A 161 8.91 9.17 2.13
N ALA A 162 10.05 8.67 1.65
CA ALA A 162 10.70 9.18 0.44
C ALA A 162 9.83 9.00 -0.80
N LEU A 163 9.14 7.87 -0.91
CA LEU A 163 8.26 7.54 -2.03
C LEU A 163 7.04 8.48 -2.12
N ILE A 164 6.37 8.73 -1.00
CA ILE A 164 5.21 9.61 -0.93
C ILE A 164 5.58 11.08 -0.63
N LYS A 165 6.88 11.41 -0.65
CA LYS A 165 7.46 12.75 -0.46
C LYS A 165 6.94 13.48 0.79
N SER A 166 6.65 12.74 1.86
CA SER A 166 6.06 13.28 3.09
C SER A 166 7.03 13.20 4.26
N LYS A 167 6.80 13.99 5.32
CA LYS A 167 7.64 13.98 6.53
C LYS A 167 7.62 12.59 7.17
N ASP A 168 8.79 12.03 7.44
CA ASP A 168 8.98 10.69 8.00
C ASP A 168 8.10 10.45 9.25
N ARG A 169 8.02 11.43 10.16
CA ARG A 169 7.18 11.35 11.36
C ARG A 169 5.68 11.28 11.05
N THR A 170 5.19 12.00 10.05
CA THR A 170 3.77 11.96 9.64
C THR A 170 3.43 10.59 9.06
N VAL A 171 4.27 10.08 8.17
CA VAL A 171 4.09 8.77 7.52
C VAL A 171 4.15 7.66 8.55
N LYS A 172 5.16 7.70 9.44
CA LYS A 172 5.31 6.75 10.53
C LYS A 172 4.07 6.73 11.44
N TYR A 173 3.59 7.89 11.86
CA TYR A 173 2.41 7.98 12.73
C TYR A 173 1.16 7.40 12.05
N LEU A 174 0.89 7.76 10.80
CA LEU A 174 -0.27 7.27 10.05
C LEU A 174 -0.22 5.75 9.83
N ILE A 175 0.96 5.17 9.61
CA ILE A 175 1.11 3.72 9.46
C ILE A 175 0.97 3.02 10.81
N GLN A 176 1.63 3.51 11.86
CA GLN A 176 1.57 2.91 13.21
C GLN A 176 0.15 2.89 13.79
N HIS A 177 -0.66 3.88 13.45
CA HIS A 177 -2.04 4.01 13.92
C HIS A 177 -3.07 3.75 12.81
N ALA A 178 -2.70 3.01 11.77
CA ALA A 178 -3.59 2.82 10.61
C ALA A 178 -4.92 2.18 11.00
N THR A 179 -4.93 1.22 11.92
CA THR A 179 -6.13 0.55 12.41
C THR A 179 -7.01 1.44 13.30
N ASP A 180 -6.43 2.43 13.97
CA ASP A 180 -7.17 3.45 14.71
C ASP A 180 -7.71 4.53 13.78
N LEU A 181 -7.01 4.83 12.67
CA LEU A 181 -7.37 5.93 11.77
C LEU A 181 -8.33 5.51 10.67
N PHE A 182 -8.28 4.25 10.24
CA PHE A 182 -9.02 3.75 9.08
C PHE A 182 -9.75 2.44 9.40
N ASP A 183 -11.02 2.36 9.01
CA ASP A 183 -11.75 1.09 9.02
C ASP A 183 -11.17 0.14 7.97
N ARG A 184 -11.18 -1.18 8.17
CA ARG A 184 -10.77 -2.11 7.10
C ARG A 184 -11.79 -2.17 5.97
N PRO A 185 -11.38 -2.16 4.69
CA PRO A 185 -12.32 -2.36 3.59
C PRO A 185 -12.90 -3.78 3.63
N GLN A 186 -14.22 -3.92 3.42
CA GLN A 186 -14.90 -5.22 3.43
C GLN A 186 -14.43 -6.15 2.29
N SER A 187 -13.92 -5.57 1.19
CA SER A 187 -13.46 -6.30 0.01
C SER A 187 -12.13 -7.06 0.16
N SER A 188 -11.38 -6.90 1.27
CA SER A 188 -10.05 -7.56 1.41
C SER A 188 -10.12 -9.00 1.94
N ARG A 189 -11.32 -9.56 2.20
CA ARG A 189 -11.48 -10.88 2.83
C ARG A 189 -12.22 -11.95 2.03
N GLY A 190 -12.59 -11.72 0.77
CA GLY A 190 -13.29 -12.79 0.04
C GLY A 190 -13.44 -12.57 -1.46
N SER A 191 -12.50 -13.09 -2.25
CA SER A 191 -12.79 -13.83 -3.48
C SER A 191 -11.50 -14.32 -4.13
N LEU A 192 -11.05 -15.50 -3.70
CA LEU A 192 -10.36 -16.47 -4.56
C LEU A 192 -10.75 -17.85 -4.06
N ASN A 193 -12.06 -18.14 -4.14
CA ASN A 193 -12.55 -19.50 -4.01
C ASN A 193 -12.25 -20.22 -5.33
N LYS A 194 -11.25 -21.12 -5.28
CA LYS A 194 -11.15 -22.38 -6.03
C LYS A 194 -11.50 -22.32 -7.53
N ASN A 195 -10.50 -22.09 -8.36
CA ASN A 195 -10.38 -22.75 -9.67
C ASN A 195 -8.91 -22.97 -9.99
N VAL A 196 -8.22 -23.69 -9.11
CA VAL A 196 -7.01 -24.44 -9.46
C VAL A 196 -7.38 -25.91 -9.35
N SER A 197 -8.02 -26.42 -10.40
CA SER A 197 -7.95 -27.84 -10.71
C SER A 197 -6.65 -28.06 -11.49
N ARG A 198 -5.56 -28.29 -10.76
CA ARG A 198 -4.55 -29.31 -11.13
C ARG A 198 -5.29 -30.66 -11.10
N SER A 199 -5.08 -31.69 -11.90
CA SER A 199 -3.98 -32.22 -12.73
C SER A 199 -4.60 -33.49 -13.37
N SER A 200 -4.31 -33.91 -14.60
CA SER A 200 -3.16 -34.76 -14.99
C SER A 200 -3.42 -35.15 -16.45
N LEU A 201 -2.47 -34.97 -17.37
CA LEU A 201 -1.50 -36.02 -17.74
C LEU A 201 -2.17 -37.36 -18.03
N HIS A 202 -2.36 -37.66 -19.32
CA HIS A 202 -2.08 -38.98 -19.88
C HIS A 202 -1.45 -38.77 -21.26
N SER A 203 -0.14 -38.93 -21.30
CA SER A 203 0.55 -39.45 -22.48
C SER A 203 0.87 -40.89 -22.13
N GLU A 204 0.36 -41.85 -22.89
CA GLU A 204 1.06 -43.12 -23.09
C GLU A 204 0.64 -43.74 -24.44
N THR A 205 1.65 -43.84 -25.28
CA THR A 205 1.90 -44.72 -26.43
C THR A 205 1.26 -46.11 -26.30
N ILE A 206 0.57 -46.57 -27.36
CA ILE A 206 0.96 -47.63 -28.33
C ILE A 206 -0.10 -47.63 -29.44
#